data_AF-A0A382E3M3-F1
#
_entry.id   AF-A0A382E3M3-F1
#
_cell.length_a   1.000
_cell.length_b   1.000
_cell.length_c   1.000
_cell.angle_alpha   90.00
_cell.angle_beta   90.00
_cell.angle_gamma   90.00
#
_symmetry.space_group_name_H-M   'P 1'
#
loop_
_entity.id
_entity.type
_entity.pdbx_description
1 polymer ?
#
loop_
_entity_poly.entity_id
_entity_poly.type
_entity_poly.pdbx_seq_one_letter_code
_entity_poly.pdbx_strand_id
1 'polypeptide(L)'
;MTHSILVLGKDIDMVTKSGKRRFLVGLKIEQSNRPMVNRDVIEKFLFEIGEIELVDPINKIYGLKLETVGKMGPGQLRRLWRDIKPFNKTNKLYRTYDWIEARKSPVYKEPIILSNTLKEALESKFEYEN
;
A
#
# COMPACT_ATOMS: atom_id res chain seq x y z
N MET A 1 -7.43 17.86 -6.31
CA MET A 1 -6.30 17.18 -5.62
C MET A 1 -6.72 15.76 -5.31
N THR A 2 -6.41 14.84 -6.20
CA THR A 2 -6.60 13.40 -5.96
C THR A 2 -5.48 12.96 -5.01
N HIS A 3 -5.86 12.35 -3.90
CA HIS A 3 -4.92 11.86 -2.90
C HIS A 3 -4.98 10.35 -2.94
N SER A 4 -3.85 9.72 -3.27
CA SER A 4 -3.82 8.28 -3.37
C SER A 4 -2.98 7.60 -2.36
N ILE A 5 -3.46 6.40 -2.04
CA ILE A 5 -2.94 5.55 -1.01
C ILE A 5 -2.76 4.18 -1.60
N LEU A 6 -1.56 3.63 -1.45
CA LEU A 6 -1.37 2.21 -1.63
C LEU A 6 -2.07 1.51 -0.48
N VAL A 7 -3.19 0.84 -0.76
CA VAL A 7 -3.94 0.11 0.25
C VAL A 7 -3.13 -1.13 0.64
N LEU A 8 -2.72 -1.18 1.90
CA LEU A 8 -2.05 -2.33 2.47
C LEU A 8 -3.06 -3.29 3.09
N GLY A 9 -4.09 -2.76 3.74
CA GLY A 9 -5.17 -3.58 4.30
C GLY A 9 -6.46 -2.80 4.37
N LYS A 10 -7.59 -3.46 4.14
CA LYS A 10 -8.93 -2.87 4.20
C LYS A 10 -9.83 -3.67 5.11
N ASP A 11 -10.90 -3.04 5.58
CA ASP A 11 -11.94 -3.71 6.35
C ASP A 11 -11.44 -4.35 7.66
N ILE A 12 -10.46 -3.70 8.29
CA ILE A 12 -9.79 -4.20 9.49
C ILE A 12 -10.57 -3.82 10.74
N ASP A 13 -11.13 -4.79 11.45
CA ASP A 13 -11.85 -4.52 12.69
C ASP A 13 -10.87 -4.31 13.86
N MET A 14 -10.96 -3.17 14.53
CA MET A 14 -10.21 -2.86 15.75
C MET A 14 -11.12 -2.32 16.84
N VAL A 15 -10.80 -2.69 18.09
CA VAL A 15 -11.40 -2.07 19.28
C VAL A 15 -10.61 -0.82 19.61
N THR A 16 -11.27 0.34 19.54
CA THR A 16 -10.71 1.63 19.94
C THR A 16 -11.30 2.07 21.27
N LYS A 17 -10.74 3.13 21.89
CA LYS A 17 -11.33 3.76 23.09
C LYS A 17 -12.79 4.21 22.88
N SER A 18 -13.18 4.47 21.63
CA SER A 18 -14.54 4.90 21.24
C SER A 18 -15.42 3.76 20.72
N GLY A 19 -15.01 2.49 20.92
CA GLY A 19 -15.73 1.31 20.45
C GLY A 19 -15.09 0.64 19.22
N LYS A 20 -15.77 -0.37 18.68
CA LYS A 20 -15.33 -1.11 17.49
C LYS A 20 -15.39 -0.22 16.26
N ARG A 21 -14.31 -0.17 15.49
CA ARG A 21 -14.22 0.55 14.22
C ARG A 21 -13.52 -0.29 13.16
N ARG A 22 -13.81 0.01 11.90
CA ARG A 22 -13.25 -0.67 10.74
C ARG A 22 -12.27 0.26 10.06
N PHE A 23 -11.06 -0.20 9.80
CA PHE A 23 -9.99 0.63 9.28
C PHE A 23 -9.54 0.19 7.90
N LEU A 24 -9.16 1.19 7.12
CA LEU A 24 -8.29 1.03 5.97
C LEU A 24 -6.91 1.54 6.33
N VAL A 25 -5.90 0.75 6.03
CA VAL A 25 -4.49 1.04 6.24
C VAL A 25 -3.83 1.16 4.88
N GLY A 26 -3.09 2.23 4.66
CA GLY A 26 -2.36 2.43 3.42
C GLY A 26 -1.16 3.35 3.56
N LEU A 27 -0.40 3.47 2.48
CA LEU A 27 0.73 4.37 2.37
C LEU A 27 0.38 5.51 1.41
N LYS A 28 0.51 6.75 1.88
CA LYS A 28 0.47 7.93 1.03
C LYS A 28 1.77 7.97 0.22
N ILE A 29 1.73 7.41 -0.98
CA ILE A 29 2.83 7.41 -1.94
C ILE A 29 2.74 8.57 -2.94
N GLU A 30 1.57 9.23 -2.98
CA GLU A 30 1.23 10.24 -3.96
C GLU A 30 1.37 11.68 -3.46
N GLN A 31 1.69 12.52 -4.43
CA GLN A 31 2.27 13.84 -4.33
C GLN A 31 1.30 14.84 -4.92
N SER A 32 0.82 15.75 -4.10
CA SER A 32 0.96 17.13 -4.56
C SER A 32 2.43 17.54 -4.35
N ASN A 33 3.24 17.27 -5.38
CA ASN A 33 4.47 17.96 -5.83
C ASN A 33 5.87 17.78 -5.18
N ARG A 34 6.20 16.71 -4.46
CA ARG A 34 7.58 16.12 -4.39
C ARG A 34 7.59 14.87 -3.51
N PRO A 35 8.35 13.81 -3.85
CA PRO A 35 8.50 12.71 -2.92
C PRO A 35 9.25 13.34 -1.73
N MET A 36 8.66 13.37 -0.54
CA MET A 36 9.48 13.65 0.66
C MET A 36 10.55 12.56 0.85
N VAL A 37 10.42 11.44 0.13
CA VAL A 37 11.27 10.25 0.23
C VAL A 37 11.66 9.78 -1.15
N ASN A 38 12.94 9.50 -1.36
CA ASN A 38 13.43 8.95 -2.62
C ASN A 38 12.66 7.68 -3.03
N ARG A 39 12.38 7.53 -4.33
CA ARG A 39 11.67 6.40 -4.93
C ARG A 39 12.31 5.07 -4.58
N ASP A 40 13.64 4.98 -4.60
CA ASP A 40 14.37 3.75 -4.27
C ASP A 40 14.10 3.27 -2.83
N VAL A 41 13.87 4.22 -1.92
CA VAL A 41 13.52 3.92 -0.52
C VAL A 41 12.10 3.37 -0.43
N ILE A 42 11.17 3.88 -1.25
CA ILE A 42 9.81 3.36 -1.33
C ILE A 42 9.82 1.95 -1.92
N GLU A 43 10.53 1.72 -3.02
CA GLU A 43 10.61 0.40 -3.66
C GLU A 43 11.23 -0.64 -2.75
N LYS A 44 12.41 -0.34 -2.14
CA LYS A 44 13.03 -1.22 -1.16
C LYS A 44 12.06 -1.56 -0.02
N PHE A 45 11.33 -0.57 0.46
CA PHE A 45 10.35 -0.77 1.51
C PHE A 45 9.19 -1.70 1.06
N LEU A 46 8.66 -1.49 -0.15
CA LEU A 46 7.58 -2.32 -0.69
C LEU A 46 8.03 -3.79 -0.78
N PHE A 47 9.26 -4.04 -1.23
CA PHE A 47 9.86 -5.37 -1.23
C PHE A 47 10.04 -5.99 0.16
N GLU A 48 10.33 -5.18 1.19
CA GLU A 48 10.47 -5.68 2.56
C GLU A 48 9.13 -6.13 3.17
N ILE A 49 8.01 -5.48 2.80
CA ILE A 49 6.70 -5.77 3.39
C ILE A 49 5.83 -6.72 2.57
N GLY A 50 6.13 -6.93 1.28
CA GLY A 50 5.37 -7.83 0.42
C GLY A 50 5.95 -7.99 -0.98
N GLU A 51 5.21 -8.66 -1.84
CA GLU A 51 5.52 -8.84 -3.24
C GLU A 51 4.79 -7.79 -4.07
N ILE A 52 5.53 -7.05 -4.91
CA ILE A 52 4.94 -6.11 -5.85
C ILE A 52 4.48 -6.90 -7.08
N GLU A 53 3.24 -6.71 -7.50
CA GLU A 53 2.65 -7.44 -8.63
C GLU A 53 2.05 -6.48 -9.66
N LEU A 54 2.03 -6.88 -10.93
CA LEU A 54 1.29 -6.18 -11.97
C LEU A 54 -0.17 -6.65 -11.95
N VAL A 55 -1.09 -5.76 -11.55
CA VAL A 55 -2.51 -6.07 -11.38
C VAL A 55 -3.29 -5.77 -12.67
N ASP A 56 -2.90 -4.73 -13.40
CA ASP A 56 -3.49 -4.36 -14.69
C ASP A 56 -2.36 -3.96 -15.65
N PRO A 57 -1.99 -4.83 -16.61
CA PRO A 57 -0.92 -4.54 -17.57
C PRO A 57 -1.29 -3.41 -18.54
N ILE A 58 -2.56 -3.30 -18.95
CA ILE A 58 -3.02 -2.29 -19.91
C ILE A 58 -2.89 -0.89 -19.31
N ASN A 59 -3.32 -0.75 -18.06
CA ASN A 59 -3.29 0.53 -17.34
C ASN A 59 -2.03 0.72 -16.47
N LYS A 60 -1.07 -0.20 -16.54
CA LYS A 60 0.15 -0.25 -15.72
C LYS A 60 -0.13 -0.03 -14.22
N ILE A 61 -1.15 -0.73 -13.70
CA ILE A 61 -1.50 -0.67 -12.29
C ILE A 61 -0.74 -1.76 -11.54
N TYR A 62 0.09 -1.33 -10.60
CA TYR A 62 0.85 -2.20 -9.72
C TYR A 62 0.15 -2.31 -8.36
N GLY A 63 0.17 -3.52 -7.80
CA GLY A 63 -0.35 -3.83 -6.47
C GLY A 63 0.78 -4.27 -5.54
N LEU A 64 0.44 -4.41 -4.26
CA LEU A 64 1.30 -5.04 -3.28
C LEU A 64 0.55 -6.22 -2.68
N LYS A 65 0.99 -7.42 -3.05
CA LYS A 65 0.56 -8.67 -2.45
C LYS A 65 1.32 -8.85 -1.15
N LEU A 66 0.60 -8.65 -0.05
CA LEU A 66 1.11 -8.99 1.27
C LEU A 66 0.91 -10.49 1.48
N GLU A 67 1.88 -11.16 2.09
CA GLU A 67 1.70 -12.54 2.56
C GLU A 67 0.65 -12.57 3.67
N THR A 68 -0.62 -12.59 3.28
CA THR A 68 -1.75 -12.71 4.19
C THR A 68 -2.63 -13.86 3.72
N VAL A 69 -2.69 -14.92 4.51
CA VAL A 69 -3.72 -15.94 4.39
C VAL A 69 -5.01 -15.35 4.99
N GLY A 70 -5.91 -14.84 4.15
CA GLY A 70 -7.22 -14.30 4.56
C GLY A 70 -7.22 -12.83 5.02
N LYS A 71 -8.25 -12.41 5.77
CA LYS A 71 -8.32 -11.06 6.40
C LYS A 71 -7.16 -10.92 7.38
N MET A 72 -6.42 -9.81 7.31
CA MET A 72 -5.31 -9.56 8.25
C MET A 72 -5.78 -9.66 9.69
N GLY A 73 -5.20 -10.59 10.43
CA GLY A 73 -5.41 -10.70 11.87
C GLY A 73 -4.67 -9.62 12.66
N PRO A 74 -4.99 -9.43 13.95
CA PRO A 74 -4.33 -8.46 14.82
C PRO A 74 -2.80 -8.60 14.88
N GLY A 75 -2.27 -9.83 14.76
CA GLY A 75 -0.83 -10.11 14.74
C GLY A 75 -0.14 -9.59 13.48
N GLN A 76 -0.74 -9.84 12.30
CA GLN A 76 -0.22 -9.33 11.02
C GLN A 76 -0.26 -7.81 10.97
N LEU A 77 -1.30 -7.18 11.51
CA LEU A 77 -1.39 -5.72 11.61
C LEU A 77 -0.33 -5.12 12.51
N ARG A 78 -0.05 -5.76 13.65
CA ARG A 78 1.04 -5.34 14.54
C ARG A 78 2.40 -5.48 13.87
N ARG A 79 2.63 -6.57 13.13
CA ARG A 79 3.84 -6.77 12.33
C ARG A 79 3.96 -5.69 11.27
N LEU A 80 2.94 -5.50 10.44
CA LEU A 80 2.88 -4.48 9.40
C LEU A 80 3.15 -3.07 10.00
N TRP A 81 2.49 -2.73 11.11
CA TRP A 81 2.73 -1.46 11.79
C TRP A 81 4.16 -1.34 12.30
N ARG A 82 4.73 -2.40 12.92
CA ARG A 82 6.10 -2.41 13.40
C ARG A 82 7.09 -2.22 12.24
N ASP A 83 6.86 -2.90 11.12
CA ASP A 83 7.73 -2.88 9.97
C ASP A 83 7.63 -1.51 9.25
N ILE A 84 6.47 -0.84 9.29
CA ILE A 84 6.26 0.53 8.79
C ILE A 84 6.73 1.63 9.75
N LYS A 85 6.72 1.40 11.07
CA LYS A 85 6.95 2.41 12.11
C LYS A 85 8.27 3.19 11.96
N PRO A 86 9.43 2.57 11.64
CA PRO A 86 10.68 3.29 11.39
C PRO A 86 10.56 4.32 10.27
N PHE A 87 9.90 3.94 9.17
CA PHE A 87 9.76 4.76 7.97
C PHE A 87 8.69 5.84 8.13
N ASN A 88 7.61 5.54 8.86
CA ASN A 88 6.56 6.52 9.11
C ASN A 88 7.02 7.69 9.99
N LYS A 89 7.97 7.46 10.90
CA LYS A 89 8.53 8.55 11.74
C LYS A 89 9.24 9.62 10.89
N THR A 90 10.02 9.20 9.90
CA THR A 90 10.80 10.11 9.05
C THR A 90 9.93 10.74 7.96
N ASN A 91 9.04 9.95 7.36
CA ASN A 91 8.42 10.30 6.09
C ASN A 91 6.90 10.54 6.17
N LYS A 92 6.27 10.23 7.30
CA LYS A 92 4.81 10.35 7.52
C LYS A 92 4.01 9.71 6.37
N LEU A 93 4.40 8.52 5.91
CA LEU A 93 3.76 7.83 4.79
C LEU A 93 2.50 7.05 5.21
N TYR A 94 2.48 6.51 6.42
CA TYR A 94 1.39 5.65 6.88
C TYR A 94 0.11 6.44 7.11
N ARG A 95 -1.00 5.92 6.59
CA ARG A 95 -2.34 6.49 6.77
C ARG A 95 -3.31 5.42 7.22
N THR A 96 -4.18 5.83 8.14
CA THR A 96 -5.33 5.05 8.57
C THR A 96 -6.58 5.87 8.31
N TYR A 97 -7.56 5.26 7.65
CA TYR A 97 -8.87 5.86 7.39
C TYR A 97 -9.97 5.00 7.99
N ASP A 98 -11.11 5.61 8.30
CA ASP A 98 -12.33 4.84 8.56
C ASP A 98 -12.75 4.14 7.26
N TRP A 99 -12.88 2.82 7.29
CA TRP A 99 -13.19 2.02 6.11
C TRP A 99 -14.59 2.29 5.55
N ILE A 100 -15.57 2.56 6.42
CA ILE A 100 -16.96 2.77 6.00
C ILE A 100 -17.09 4.05 5.18
N GLU A 101 -16.33 5.08 5.55
CA GLU A 101 -16.27 6.32 4.79
C GLU A 101 -15.35 6.22 3.59
N ALA A 102 -14.16 5.64 3.77
CA ALA A 102 -13.20 5.53 2.70
C ALA A 102 -13.81 4.75 1.53
N ARG A 103 -14.52 3.62 1.75
CA ARG A 103 -14.98 2.73 0.65
C ARG A 103 -15.91 3.40 -0.36
N LYS A 104 -16.49 4.55 -0.01
CA LYS A 104 -17.34 5.37 -0.87
C LYS A 104 -16.53 6.20 -1.88
N SER A 105 -15.24 6.36 -1.64
CA SER A 105 -14.33 7.10 -2.51
C SER A 105 -13.85 6.22 -3.67
N PRO A 106 -13.77 6.72 -4.91
CA PRO A 106 -13.30 5.94 -6.05
C PRO A 106 -11.79 5.68 -6.06
N VAL A 107 -11.03 6.27 -5.14
CA VAL A 107 -9.57 6.45 -5.20
C VAL A 107 -8.77 5.20 -4.75
N TYR A 108 -9.21 4.01 -5.15
CA TYR A 108 -8.63 2.75 -4.67
C TYR A 108 -7.55 2.12 -5.53
N LYS A 109 -7.22 2.75 -6.64
CA LYS A 109 -6.19 2.27 -7.55
C LYS A 109 -5.56 3.49 -8.22
N GLU A 110 -4.53 4.05 -7.61
CA GLU A 110 -3.55 4.80 -8.39
C GLU A 110 -2.27 3.96 -8.47
N PRO A 111 -1.64 3.94 -9.66
CA PRO A 111 -0.47 3.13 -9.90
C PRO A 111 0.67 3.57 -8.97
N ILE A 112 1.34 2.61 -8.35
CA ILE A 112 2.58 2.90 -7.64
C ILE A 112 3.60 3.42 -8.67
N ILE A 113 4.24 4.56 -8.40
CA ILE A 113 5.31 5.06 -9.26
C ILE A 113 6.58 4.25 -8.99
N LEU A 114 6.77 3.20 -9.78
CA LEU A 114 7.98 2.36 -9.78
C LEU A 114 9.04 2.88 -10.76
N SER A 115 10.28 2.50 -10.54
CA SER A 115 11.44 2.70 -11.40
C SER A 115 11.24 1.94 -12.71
N ASN A 116 11.80 2.45 -13.80
CA ASN A 116 11.64 1.83 -15.11
C ASN A 116 12.17 0.39 -15.11
N THR A 117 13.30 0.16 -14.46
CA THR A 117 13.89 -1.17 -14.29
C THR A 117 12.93 -2.14 -13.60
N LEU A 118 12.25 -1.71 -12.52
CA LEU A 118 11.31 -2.57 -11.81
C LEU A 118 10.02 -2.79 -12.63
N LYS A 119 9.55 -1.78 -13.36
CA LYS A 119 8.39 -1.93 -14.26
C LYS A 119 8.66 -2.98 -15.33
N GLU A 120 9.81 -2.87 -16.01
CA GLU A 120 10.24 -3.81 -17.05
C GLU A 120 10.35 -5.23 -16.48
N ALA A 121 10.96 -5.39 -15.30
CA ALA A 121 11.07 -6.70 -14.65
C ALA A 121 9.71 -7.33 -14.33
N LEU A 122 8.74 -6.55 -13.84
CA LEU A 122 7.39 -7.02 -13.54
C LEU A 122 6.59 -7.34 -14.80
N GLU A 123 6.74 -6.55 -15.86
CA GLU A 123 6.12 -6.81 -17.17
C GLU A 123 6.67 -8.11 -17.77
N SER A 124 8.00 -8.31 -17.80
CA SER A 124 8.61 -9.55 -18.28
C SER A 124 8.23 -10.77 -17.44
N LYS A 125 8.12 -10.64 -16.11
CA LYS A 125 7.65 -11.72 -15.23
C LYS A 125 6.20 -12.11 -15.56
N PHE A 126 5.32 -11.13 -15.76
CA PHE A 126 3.92 -11.36 -16.10
C PHE A 126 3.75 -12.09 -17.45
N GLU A 127 4.53 -11.71 -18.47
CA GLU A 127 4.56 -12.37 -19.79
C GLU A 127 5.08 -13.81 -19.74
N TYR A 128 5.96 -14.14 -18.78
CA TYR A 128 6.45 -15.51 -18.62
C TYR A 128 5.46 -16.41 -17.88
N GLU A 129 4.68 -15.85 -16.95
CA GLU A 129 3.75 -16.58 -16.10
C GLU A 129 2.35 -16.77 -16.72
N ASN A 130 2.02 -16.07 -17.82
CA ASN A 130 0.71 -16.12 -18.50
C ASN A 130 0.85 -16.27 -20.03
#